data_AF-A0A6B3EFH3-F1
#
_entry.id   AF-A0A6B3EFH3-F1
#
_cell.length_a   1.000
_cell.length_b   1.000
_cell.length_c   1.000
_cell.angle_alpha   90.00
_cell.angle_beta   90.00
_cell.angle_gamma   90.00
#
_symmetry.space_group_name_H-M   'P 1'
#
loop_
_entity.id
_entity.type
_entity.pdbx_description
1 polymer ?
#
loop_
_entity_poly.entity_id
_entity_poly.type
_entity_poly.pdbx_seq_one_letter_code
_entity_poly.pdbx_strand_id
1 'polypeptide(L)'
;MSAPDSASHRPGEPEKAAAALSAERSLGQLVANAVSELSALVHDEIALAKVQIMKDVKKGLVGSAAFIVALVLALFSLPMLSFALAYGIRAWSGWHISVCFLLSFAASLVVAGFFALIGLVFFKKAQKGRGPQKAAAAAKADASVLSNAKPHPRPETPELEQFPPLQQKGGEEAEGASAVARSSS
;
A
#
# COMPACT_ATOMS: atom_id res chain seq x y z
N MET A 1 -23.71 -23.97 -76.36
CA MET A 1 -22.74 -22.86 -76.29
C MET A 1 -23.24 -21.90 -75.22
N SER A 2 -22.34 -21.44 -74.36
CA SER A 2 -22.50 -20.44 -73.27
C SER A 2 -22.72 -21.00 -71.86
N ALA A 3 -21.60 -20.97 -71.11
CA ALA A 3 -21.49 -21.00 -69.66
C ALA A 3 -21.61 -19.55 -69.09
N PRO A 4 -21.25 -19.27 -67.83
CA PRO A 4 -22.14 -18.82 -66.76
C PRO A 4 -22.08 -17.30 -66.49
N ASP A 5 -23.12 -16.77 -65.85
CA ASP A 5 -23.16 -15.39 -65.36
C ASP A 5 -22.27 -15.23 -64.12
N SER A 6 -21.54 -14.12 -64.10
CA SER A 6 -20.32 -13.93 -63.32
C SER A 6 -20.64 -13.47 -61.90
N ALA A 7 -20.10 -14.18 -60.91
CA ALA A 7 -20.09 -13.75 -59.52
C ALA A 7 -19.36 -12.41 -59.39
N SER A 8 -20.10 -11.33 -59.11
CA SER A 8 -19.57 -10.04 -58.72
C SER A 8 -19.06 -10.09 -57.27
N HIS A 9 -17.86 -10.64 -57.06
CA HIS A 9 -17.14 -10.52 -55.80
C HIS A 9 -16.62 -9.09 -55.67
N ARG A 10 -17.18 -8.27 -54.78
CA ARG A 10 -16.66 -6.94 -54.42
C ARG A 10 -15.44 -7.11 -53.50
N PRO A 11 -14.21 -6.86 -53.96
CA PRO A 11 -13.03 -6.94 -53.11
C PRO A 11 -12.90 -5.62 -52.35
N GLY A 12 -13.15 -5.61 -51.04
CA GLY A 12 -12.89 -4.41 -50.23
C GLY A 12 -13.44 -4.38 -48.80
N GLU A 13 -14.45 -5.19 -48.47
CA GLU A 13 -15.04 -5.17 -47.12
C GLU A 13 -14.26 -5.94 -46.03
N PRO A 14 -13.60 -7.10 -46.29
CA PRO A 14 -12.89 -7.82 -45.22
C PRO A 14 -11.58 -7.15 -44.80
N GLU A 15 -10.94 -6.35 -45.67
CA GLU A 15 -9.64 -5.74 -45.42
C GLU A 15 -9.71 -4.54 -44.46
N LYS A 16 -10.74 -3.69 -44.59
CA LYS A 16 -10.95 -2.54 -43.69
C LYS A 16 -11.28 -2.97 -42.26
N ALA A 17 -12.08 -4.02 -42.09
CA ALA A 17 -12.42 -4.55 -40.77
C ALA A 17 -11.17 -5.13 -40.07
N ALA A 18 -10.32 -5.85 -40.80
CA ALA A 18 -9.05 -6.38 -40.28
C ALA A 18 -8.05 -5.28 -39.89
N ALA A 19 -7.97 -4.19 -40.67
CA ALA A 19 -7.12 -3.04 -40.37
C ALA A 19 -7.60 -2.26 -39.13
N ALA A 20 -8.91 -2.05 -38.97
CA ALA A 20 -9.49 -1.40 -37.79
C ALA A 20 -9.26 -2.21 -36.50
N LEU A 21 -9.49 -3.53 -36.55
CA LEU A 21 -9.22 -4.45 -35.42
C LEU A 21 -7.72 -4.49 -35.06
N SER A 22 -6.84 -4.42 -36.05
CA SER A 22 -5.39 -4.34 -35.82
C SER A 22 -4.98 -3.00 -35.20
N ALA A 23 -5.59 -1.90 -35.62
CA ALA A 23 -5.35 -0.58 -35.04
C ALA A 23 -5.85 -0.50 -33.58
N GLU A 24 -7.04 -1.01 -33.28
CA GLU A 24 -7.58 -1.13 -31.91
C GLU A 24 -6.69 -2.01 -31.02
N ARG A 25 -6.16 -3.12 -31.56
CA ARG A 25 -5.22 -3.98 -30.84
C ARG A 25 -3.88 -3.29 -30.54
N SER A 26 -3.38 -2.49 -31.48
CA SER A 26 -2.13 -1.74 -31.31
C SER A 26 -2.25 -0.61 -30.27
N LEU A 27 -3.38 0.10 -30.24
CA LEU A 27 -3.70 1.10 -29.20
C LEU A 27 -3.85 0.43 -27.83
N GLY A 28 -4.49 -0.75 -27.78
CA GLY A 28 -4.57 -1.56 -26.57
C GLY A 28 -3.19 -1.96 -26.04
N GLN A 29 -2.24 -2.32 -26.92
CA GLN A 29 -0.85 -2.62 -26.53
C GLN A 29 -0.07 -1.40 -26.04
N LEU A 30 -0.26 -0.23 -26.67
CA LEU A 30 0.39 1.02 -26.25
C LEU A 30 -0.09 1.45 -24.85
N VAL A 31 -1.40 1.39 -24.62
CA VAL A 31 -1.99 1.70 -23.30
C VAL A 31 -1.55 0.65 -22.27
N ALA A 32 -1.56 -0.64 -22.61
CA ALA A 32 -1.08 -1.70 -21.71
C ALA A 32 0.39 -1.51 -21.31
N ASN A 33 1.25 -1.14 -22.26
CA ASN A 33 2.67 -0.87 -21.98
C ASN A 33 2.84 0.39 -21.11
N ALA A 34 2.11 1.47 -21.40
CA ALA A 34 2.16 2.69 -20.60
C ALA A 34 1.70 2.44 -19.15
N VAL A 35 0.62 1.67 -18.95
CA VAL A 35 0.13 1.29 -17.63
C VAL A 35 1.12 0.38 -16.91
N SER A 36 1.79 -0.52 -17.63
CA SER A 36 2.85 -1.38 -17.10
C SER A 36 4.04 -0.57 -16.59
N GLU A 37 4.52 0.40 -17.37
CA GLU A 37 5.64 1.28 -16.98
C GLU A 37 5.29 2.15 -15.77
N LEU A 38 4.08 2.71 -15.75
CA LEU A 38 3.58 3.47 -14.59
C LEU A 38 3.45 2.60 -13.35
N SER A 39 3.02 1.34 -13.51
CA SER A 39 2.94 0.38 -12.39
C SER A 39 4.33 0.05 -11.82
N ALA A 40 5.34 -0.10 -12.68
CA ALA A 40 6.72 -0.30 -12.25
C ALA A 40 7.25 0.92 -11.47
N LEU A 41 7.04 2.13 -11.99
CA LEU A 41 7.48 3.37 -11.33
C LEU A 41 6.80 3.59 -9.96
N VAL A 42 5.49 3.35 -9.87
CA VAL A 42 4.75 3.44 -8.61
C VAL A 42 5.26 2.42 -7.59
N HIS A 43 5.61 1.20 -8.04
CA HIS A 43 6.17 0.19 -7.15
C HIS A 43 7.51 0.64 -6.56
N ASP A 44 8.36 1.26 -7.37
CA ASP A 44 9.65 1.80 -6.93
C ASP A 44 9.48 2.97 -5.94
N GLU A 45 8.54 3.89 -6.20
CA GLU A 45 8.25 5.01 -5.29
C GLU A 45 7.70 4.50 -3.95
N ILE A 46 6.84 3.48 -3.96
CA ILE A 46 6.32 2.83 -2.75
C ILE A 46 7.45 2.11 -2.01
N ALA A 47 8.34 1.41 -2.72
CA ALA A 47 9.48 0.74 -2.12
C ALA A 47 10.41 1.74 -1.40
N LEU A 48 10.65 2.89 -2.03
CA LEU A 48 11.46 3.96 -1.45
C LEU A 48 10.76 4.62 -0.26
N ALA A 49 9.48 4.96 -0.38
CA ALA A 49 8.67 5.51 0.70
C ALA A 49 8.62 4.56 1.91
N LYS A 50 8.50 3.25 1.67
CA LYS A 50 8.54 2.23 2.72
C LYS A 50 9.88 2.24 3.46
N VAL A 51 11.00 2.33 2.74
CA VAL A 51 12.33 2.43 3.36
C VAL A 51 12.46 3.72 4.18
N GLN A 52 11.94 4.84 3.67
CA GLN A 52 11.96 6.12 4.39
C GLN A 52 11.14 6.05 5.68
N ILE A 53 9.91 5.54 5.62
CA ILE A 53 9.05 5.34 6.80
C ILE A 53 9.73 4.42 7.81
N MET A 54 10.32 3.30 7.38
CA MET A 54 11.02 2.39 8.29
C MET A 54 12.25 3.03 8.94
N LYS A 55 13.00 3.87 8.20
CA LYS A 55 14.09 4.66 8.75
C LYS A 55 13.58 5.65 9.80
N ASP A 56 12.49 6.34 9.54
CA ASP A 56 11.92 7.32 10.45
C ASP A 56 11.31 6.67 11.69
N VAL A 57 10.65 5.52 11.54
CA VAL A 57 10.18 4.70 12.68
C VAL A 57 11.36 4.23 13.53
N LYS A 58 12.45 3.74 12.92
CA LYS A 58 13.61 3.27 13.67
C LYS A 58 14.31 4.42 14.41
N LYS A 59 14.46 5.58 13.77
CA LYS A 59 14.99 6.80 14.42
C LYS A 59 14.08 7.25 15.56
N GLY A 60 12.78 7.30 15.31
CA GLY A 60 11.77 7.66 16.31
C GLY A 60 11.78 6.70 17.49
N LEU A 61 11.91 5.39 17.24
CA LEU A 61 11.98 4.37 18.27
C LEU A 61 13.23 4.54 19.15
N VAL A 62 14.42 4.66 18.55
CA VAL A 62 15.67 4.87 19.30
C VAL A 62 15.60 6.16 20.13
N GLY A 63 15.11 7.25 19.52
CA GLY A 63 14.91 8.53 20.21
C GLY A 63 13.93 8.41 21.37
N SER A 64 12.80 7.73 21.17
CA SER A 64 11.79 7.52 22.21
C SER A 64 12.28 6.64 23.36
N ALA A 65 13.07 5.59 23.07
CA ALA A 65 13.64 4.73 24.09
C ALA A 65 14.63 5.49 24.97
N ALA A 66 15.55 6.25 24.37
CA ALA A 66 16.48 7.11 25.11
C ALA A 66 15.72 8.16 25.94
N PHE A 67 14.65 8.73 25.40
CA PHE A 67 13.81 9.68 26.12
C PHE A 67 13.11 9.06 27.34
N ILE A 68 12.57 7.85 27.22
CA ILE A 68 11.96 7.13 28.35
C ILE A 68 13.00 6.87 29.44
N VAL A 69 14.20 6.40 29.08
CA VAL A 69 15.30 6.18 30.05
C VAL A 69 15.68 7.49 30.74
N ALA A 70 15.78 8.59 29.98
CA ALA A 70 16.05 9.91 30.54
C ALA A 70 14.96 10.36 31.51
N LEU A 71 13.68 10.14 31.21
CA LEU A 71 12.58 10.44 32.13
C LEU A 71 12.62 9.60 33.41
N VAL A 72 12.94 8.31 33.31
CA VAL A 72 13.09 7.43 34.48
C VAL A 72 14.24 7.90 35.36
N LEU A 73 15.41 8.21 34.77
CA LEU A 73 16.57 8.73 35.50
C LEU A 73 16.28 10.10 36.13
N ALA A 74 15.59 10.99 35.40
CA ALA A 74 15.16 12.28 35.93
C ALA A 74 14.25 12.09 37.15
N LEU A 75 13.23 11.22 37.05
CA LEU A 75 12.30 10.91 38.13
C LEU A 75 13.03 10.31 39.34
N PHE A 76 13.96 9.37 39.10
CA PHE A 76 14.78 8.76 40.15
C PHE A 76 15.73 9.76 40.81
N SER A 77 16.17 10.80 40.09
CA SER A 77 17.04 11.84 40.65
C SER A 77 16.31 12.93 41.46
N LEU A 78 14.98 13.06 41.34
CA LEU A 78 14.20 14.10 42.02
C LEU A 78 14.38 14.16 43.54
N PRO A 79 14.43 13.03 44.29
CA PRO A 79 14.70 13.06 45.72
C PRO A 79 16.07 13.68 46.01
N MET A 80 17.11 13.27 45.28
CA MET A 80 18.47 13.81 45.45
C MET A 80 18.55 15.29 45.07
N LEU A 81 17.91 15.70 43.98
CA LEU A 81 17.81 17.11 43.61
C LEU A 81 17.10 17.93 44.70
N SER A 82 16.04 17.38 45.31
CA SER A 82 15.32 18.04 46.39
C SER A 82 16.19 18.24 47.64
N PHE A 83 16.97 17.23 48.03
CA PHE A 83 17.95 17.35 49.11
C PHE A 83 19.01 18.40 48.78
N ALA A 84 19.61 18.33 47.59
CA ALA A 84 20.64 19.26 47.16
C ALA A 84 20.15 20.71 47.18
N LEU A 85 18.96 20.97 46.63
CA LEU A 85 18.34 22.30 46.68
C LEU A 85 18.00 22.73 48.10
N ALA A 86 17.47 21.83 48.94
CA ALA A 86 17.08 22.19 50.31
C ALA A 86 18.31 22.60 51.14
N TYR A 87 19.40 21.84 51.04
CA TYR A 87 20.66 22.18 51.70
C TYR A 87 21.33 23.42 51.08
N GLY A 88 21.23 23.62 49.76
CA GLY A 88 21.72 24.83 49.10
C GLY A 88 20.99 26.09 49.56
N ILE A 89 19.65 26.06 49.61
CA ILE A 89 18.82 27.17 50.09
C ILE A 89 19.09 27.45 51.57
N ARG A 90 19.22 26.39 52.38
CA ARG A 90 19.59 26.48 53.81
C ARG A 90 20.95 27.16 53.99
N ALA A 91 21.95 26.81 53.19
CA ALA A 91 23.30 27.37 53.26
C ALA A 91 23.33 28.87 52.91
N TRP A 92 22.49 29.31 51.96
CA TRP A 92 22.42 30.72 51.56
C TRP A 92 21.53 31.57 52.49
N SER A 93 20.41 31.03 52.95
CA SER A 93 19.37 31.82 53.65
C SER A 93 19.39 31.67 55.17
N GLY A 94 19.98 30.59 55.71
CA GLY A 94 19.89 30.23 57.14
C GLY A 94 18.49 29.80 57.62
N TRP A 95 17.50 29.75 56.73
CA TRP A 95 16.10 29.43 57.05
C TRP A 95 15.90 28.02 57.59
N HIS A 96 14.82 27.79 58.33
CA HIS A 96 14.47 26.47 58.85
C HIS A 96 14.42 25.40 57.73
N ILE A 97 14.90 24.19 58.02
CA ILE A 97 15.07 23.13 57.02
C ILE A 97 13.74 22.75 56.34
N SER A 98 12.63 22.78 57.08
CA SER A 98 11.29 22.49 56.53
C SER A 98 10.88 23.49 55.46
N VAL A 99 11.17 24.78 55.64
CA VAL A 99 10.87 25.83 54.64
C VAL A 99 11.71 25.61 53.38
N CYS A 100 12.97 25.21 53.56
CA CYS A 100 13.88 24.92 52.45
C CYS A 100 13.38 23.72 51.61
N PHE A 101 12.94 22.63 52.25
CA PHE A 101 12.33 21.49 51.54
C PHE A 101 11.06 21.88 50.80
N LEU A 102 10.20 22.71 51.40
CA LEU A 102 8.98 23.18 50.78
C LEU A 102 9.28 24.02 49.52
N LEU A 103 10.30 24.88 49.58
CA LEU A 103 10.77 25.64 48.42
C LEU A 103 11.37 24.73 47.33
N SER A 104 12.21 23.75 47.70
CA SER A 104 12.79 22.79 46.73
C SER A 104 11.71 21.99 46.01
N PHE A 105 10.67 21.58 46.74
CA PHE A 105 9.52 20.91 46.17
C PHE A 105 8.74 21.84 45.23
N ALA A 106 8.46 23.08 45.66
CA ALA A 106 7.80 24.07 44.83
C ALA A 106 8.60 24.37 43.54
N ALA A 107 9.91 24.51 43.64
CA ALA A 107 10.81 24.70 42.49
C ALA A 107 10.73 23.51 41.52
N SER A 108 10.74 22.28 42.05
CA SER A 108 10.60 21.07 41.24
C SER A 108 9.24 20.99 40.54
N LEU A 109 8.16 21.42 41.20
CA LEU A 109 6.83 21.51 40.59
C LEU A 109 6.75 22.57 39.49
N VAL A 110 7.43 23.71 39.64
CA VAL A 110 7.49 24.73 38.58
C VAL A 110 8.19 24.18 37.34
N VAL A 111 9.33 23.50 37.51
CA VAL A 111 10.03 22.85 36.39
C VAL A 111 9.17 21.77 35.75
N ALA A 112 8.55 20.90 36.55
CA ALA A 112 7.65 19.87 36.04
C ALA A 112 6.45 20.46 35.28
N GLY A 113 5.85 21.52 35.82
CA GLY A 113 4.76 22.26 35.18
C GLY A 113 5.18 22.88 33.85
N PHE A 114 6.38 23.46 33.77
CA PHE A 114 6.92 24.00 32.52
C PHE A 114 7.07 22.91 31.44
N PHE A 115 7.65 21.76 31.78
CA PHE A 115 7.75 20.63 30.86
C PHE A 115 6.38 20.06 30.46
N ALA A 116 5.44 19.99 31.40
CA ALA A 116 4.07 19.55 31.14
C ALA A 116 3.34 20.51 30.18
N LEU A 117 3.53 21.83 30.34
CA LEU A 117 2.97 22.83 29.43
C LEU A 117 3.53 22.70 28.02
N ILE A 118 4.85 22.52 27.87
CA ILE A 118 5.47 22.26 26.56
C ILE A 118 4.87 20.98 25.96
N GLY A 119 4.82 19.90 26.72
CA GLY A 119 4.23 18.63 26.29
C GLY A 119 2.78 18.81 25.83
N LEU A 120 1.97 19.57 26.56
CA LEU A 120 0.59 19.86 26.22
C LEU A 120 0.47 20.72 24.95
N VAL A 121 1.32 21.73 24.77
CA VAL A 121 1.33 22.56 23.55
C VAL A 121 1.66 21.71 22.33
N PHE A 122 2.68 20.84 22.43
CA PHE A 122 3.04 19.90 21.36
C PHE A 122 1.91 18.90 21.08
N PHE A 123 1.30 18.34 22.12
CA PHE A 123 0.19 17.41 21.99
C PHE A 123 -1.03 18.05 21.33
N LYS A 124 -1.40 19.27 21.74
CA LYS A 124 -2.48 20.05 21.12
C LYS A 124 -2.17 20.39 19.66
N LYS A 125 -0.91 20.71 19.34
CA LYS A 125 -0.46 20.95 17.97
C LYS A 125 -0.57 19.68 17.12
N ALA A 126 -0.16 18.53 17.66
CA ALA A 126 -0.30 17.23 17.00
C ALA A 126 -1.77 16.83 16.79
N GLN A 127 -2.66 17.08 17.75
CA GLN A 127 -4.10 16.81 17.59
C GLN A 127 -4.79 17.76 16.61
N LYS A 128 -4.41 19.05 16.60
CA LYS A 128 -4.96 20.03 15.65
C LYS A 128 -4.48 19.72 14.23
N GLY A 129 -3.24 19.23 14.09
CA GLY A 129 -2.71 18.62 12.88
C GLY A 129 -3.28 17.22 12.65
N ARG A 130 -4.58 17.10 12.37
CA ARG A 130 -5.26 15.84 12.01
C ARG A 130 -4.71 15.14 10.75
N GLY A 131 -3.60 15.60 10.17
CA GLY A 131 -3.01 15.09 8.92
C GLY A 131 -2.72 13.59 8.94
N PRO A 132 -1.96 13.04 9.91
CA PRO A 132 -1.63 11.62 9.94
C PRO A 132 -2.84 10.71 10.17
N GLN A 133 -3.75 11.11 11.07
CA GLN A 133 -4.98 10.35 11.35
C GLN A 133 -5.98 10.41 10.21
N LYS A 134 -6.14 11.56 9.54
CA LYS A 134 -7.00 11.69 8.35
C LYS A 134 -6.45 10.92 7.17
N ALA A 135 -5.13 10.95 6.94
CA ALA A 135 -4.49 10.18 5.87
C ALA A 135 -4.66 8.67 6.11
N ALA A 136 -4.44 8.20 7.35
CA ALA A 136 -4.65 6.81 7.70
C ALA A 136 -6.13 6.38 7.62
N ALA A 137 -7.07 7.27 7.99
CA ALA A 137 -8.49 7.02 7.88
C ALA A 137 -8.98 6.99 6.43
N ALA A 138 -8.49 7.90 5.57
CA ALA A 138 -8.80 7.94 4.15
C ALA A 138 -8.31 6.66 3.45
N ALA A 139 -7.05 6.26 3.69
CA ALA A 139 -6.51 5.02 3.14
C ALA A 139 -7.31 3.76 3.57
N LYS A 140 -7.80 3.73 4.81
CA LYS A 140 -8.67 2.65 5.29
C LYS A 140 -10.06 2.68 4.65
N ALA A 141 -10.61 3.87 4.43
CA ALA A 141 -11.89 4.05 3.76
C ALA A 141 -11.80 3.51 2.32
N ASP A 142 -10.78 3.92 1.56
CA ASP A 142 -10.55 3.46 0.18
C ASP A 142 -10.37 1.94 0.10
N ALA A 143 -9.57 1.35 1.00
CA ALA A 143 -9.42 -0.09 1.09
C ALA A 143 -10.75 -0.81 1.37
N SER A 144 -11.63 -0.22 2.18
CA SER A 144 -12.94 -0.78 2.52
C SER A 144 -13.91 -0.75 1.33
N VAL A 145 -13.84 0.30 0.49
CA VAL A 145 -14.66 0.38 -0.74
C VAL A 145 -14.18 -0.67 -1.75
N LEU A 146 -12.88 -0.82 -1.91
CA LEU A 146 -12.29 -1.81 -2.82
C LEU A 146 -12.54 -3.26 -2.37
N SER A 147 -12.57 -3.53 -1.06
CA SER A 147 -12.93 -4.86 -0.54
C SER A 147 -14.41 -5.21 -0.69
N ASN A 148 -15.29 -4.21 -0.77
CA ASN A 148 -16.73 -4.41 -0.99
C ASN A 148 -17.08 -4.58 -2.48
N ALA A 149 -16.20 -4.19 -3.39
CA ALA A 149 -16.33 -4.48 -4.81
C ALA A 149 -15.96 -5.96 -5.07
N LYS A 150 -16.92 -6.86 -4.83
CA LYS A 150 -16.75 -8.30 -5.11
C LYS A 150 -16.52 -8.50 -6.62
N PRO A 151 -15.45 -9.20 -7.04
CA PRO A 151 -15.25 -9.54 -8.46
C PRO A 151 -16.48 -10.31 -8.94
N HIS A 152 -17.21 -9.76 -9.91
CA HIS A 152 -18.31 -10.48 -10.53
C HIS A 152 -17.71 -11.68 -11.28
N PRO A 153 -18.14 -12.92 -10.97
CA PRO A 153 -17.89 -14.05 -11.84
C PRO A 153 -18.47 -13.67 -13.21
N ARG A 154 -17.65 -13.67 -14.25
CA ARG A 154 -18.15 -13.62 -15.62
C ARG A 154 -19.12 -14.81 -15.74
N PRO A 155 -20.40 -14.63 -16.05
CA PRO A 155 -21.24 -15.77 -16.38
C PRO A 155 -20.56 -16.46 -17.57
N GLU A 156 -20.15 -17.71 -17.39
CA GLU A 156 -19.79 -18.58 -18.49
C GLU A 156 -20.97 -18.53 -19.47
N THR A 157 -20.76 -17.94 -20.65
CA THR A 157 -21.75 -17.88 -21.72
C THR A 157 -22.23 -19.31 -22.00
N PRO A 158 -23.49 -19.70 -21.70
CA PRO A 158 -23.98 -21.05 -21.95
C PRO A 158 -24.24 -21.34 -23.44
N GLU A 159 -23.77 -20.48 -24.34
CA GLU A 159 -24.26 -20.39 -25.72
C GLU A 159 -23.11 -20.52 -26.72
N LEU A 160 -22.27 -21.54 -26.57
CA LEU A 160 -21.43 -22.06 -27.65
C LEU A 160 -21.54 -23.60 -27.83
N GLU A 161 -22.36 -24.29 -27.02
CA GLU A 161 -22.66 -25.72 -27.16
C GLU A 161 -23.93 -26.02 -28.00
N GLN A 162 -24.45 -25.06 -28.77
CA GLN A 162 -25.67 -25.26 -29.58
C GLN A 162 -25.45 -25.14 -31.10
N PHE A 163 -24.21 -25.29 -31.57
CA PHE A 163 -23.96 -25.51 -33.00
C PHE A 163 -23.89 -27.02 -33.26
N PRO A 164 -24.90 -27.64 -33.90
CA PRO A 164 -24.87 -29.07 -34.19
C PRO A 164 -23.72 -29.38 -35.16
N PRO A 165 -23.00 -30.51 -34.99
CA PRO A 165 -21.97 -30.90 -35.93
C PRO A 165 -22.63 -31.18 -37.30
N LEU A 166 -22.13 -30.53 -38.34
CA LEU A 166 -22.53 -30.82 -39.71
C LEU A 166 -22.24 -32.31 -39.99
N GLN A 167 -23.30 -33.06 -40.31
CA GLN A 167 -23.20 -34.44 -40.76
C GLN A 167 -22.23 -34.55 -41.95
N GLN A 168 -21.11 -35.25 -41.76
CA GLN A 168 -20.41 -35.88 -42.87
C GLN A 168 -21.13 -37.19 -43.20
N LYS A 169 -21.88 -37.18 -44.30
CA LYS A 169 -22.56 -38.33 -44.87
C LYS A 169 -21.70 -38.95 -45.97
N GLY A 170 -21.16 -40.13 -45.67
CA GLY A 170 -21.10 -41.30 -46.57
C GLY A 170 -19.99 -41.35 -47.65
N GLY A 171 -19.39 -42.54 -47.78
CA GLY A 171 -18.87 -43.05 -49.05
C GLY A 171 -17.52 -43.76 -49.01
N GLU A 172 -17.56 -45.08 -48.84
CA GLU A 172 -16.84 -46.09 -49.63
C GLU A 172 -15.30 -46.10 -49.80
N GLU A 173 -14.77 -47.27 -49.41
CA GLU A 173 -13.80 -48.14 -50.10
C GLU A 173 -12.31 -47.81 -50.25
N ALA A 174 -11.56 -48.92 -50.19
CA ALA A 174 -10.17 -49.16 -50.58
C ALA A 174 -9.10 -48.56 -49.64
N GLU A 175 -7.96 -49.17 -49.32
CA GLU A 175 -7.33 -50.47 -49.59
C GLU A 175 -5.93 -50.33 -48.92
N GLY A 176 -5.33 -51.42 -48.45
CA GLY A 176 -3.88 -51.48 -48.20
C GLY A 176 -3.47 -51.15 -46.75
N ALA A 177 -3.30 -52.14 -45.87
CA ALA A 177 -2.14 -53.03 -45.76
C ALA A 177 -0.92 -52.43 -45.06
N SER A 178 -0.34 -53.28 -44.20
CA SER A 178 0.96 -53.20 -43.51
C SER A 178 0.95 -52.44 -42.19
N ALA A 179 0.77 -53.08 -41.03
CA ALA A 179 1.70 -54.00 -40.36
C ALA A 179 3.03 -53.33 -39.92
N VAL A 180 3.52 -53.82 -38.77
CA VAL A 180 4.82 -53.56 -38.11
C VAL A 180 4.74 -52.44 -37.05
N ALA A 181 4.46 -52.72 -35.77
CA ALA A 181 5.27 -53.44 -34.76
C ALA A 181 6.42 -52.62 -34.14
N ARG A 182 6.62 -52.88 -32.84
CA ARG A 182 7.66 -52.46 -31.87
C ARG A 182 7.32 -51.18 -31.09
N SER A 183 7.03 -51.21 -29.78
CA SER A 183 7.60 -51.94 -28.62
C SER A 183 9.11 -51.79 -28.44
N SER A 184 9.46 -51.26 -27.26
CA SER A 184 10.81 -51.12 -26.66
C SER A 184 11.64 -50.01 -27.31
N SER A 185 12.11 -49.00 -26.58
CA SER A 185 12.86 -49.05 -25.31
C SER A 185 12.71 -47.80 -24.45
#